data_AF-A0A377XCN3-F1
#
_entry.id   AF-A0A377XCN3-F1
#
_cell.length_a   1.000
_cell.length_b   1.000
_cell.length_c   1.000
_cell.angle_alpha   90.00
_cell.angle_beta   90.00
_cell.angle_gamma   90.00
#
_symmetry.space_group_name_H-M   'P 1'
#
loop_
_entity.id
_entity.type
_entity.pdbx_description
1 polymer ?
#
loop_
_entity_poly.entity_id
_entity_poly.type
_entity_poly.pdbx_seq_one_letter_code
_entity_poly.pdbx_strand_id
1 'polypeptide(L)'
;MLIGVLFLVDRFKRKTIIIYGFAIMATLHLIIAAVDYTLVGDLKATAIWLLGALFVGVMQGSMGFITWVVLAELFPLKFRGLSMGISVFFMWIMNAVVSYLFPLLQAKLGPWASLLYLRPPLTI
;
A
#
# COMPACT_ATOMS: atom_id res chain seq x y z
N MET A 1 9.12 -8.27 -13.80
CA MET A 1 9.90 -8.07 -12.57
C MET A 1 11.35 -7.69 -12.86
N LEU A 2 12.11 -8.44 -13.66
CA LEU A 2 13.53 -8.16 -13.94
C LEU A 2 13.81 -6.80 -14.62
N ILE A 3 12.94 -6.36 -15.54
CA ILE A 3 13.12 -5.10 -16.29
C ILE A 3 13.06 -3.87 -15.37
N GLY A 4 12.13 -3.85 -14.41
CA GLY A 4 11.99 -2.73 -13.46
C GLY A 4 13.18 -2.60 -12.52
N VAL A 5 13.75 -3.73 -12.08
CA VAL A 5 14.94 -3.76 -11.22
C VAL A 5 16.15 -3.16 -11.94
N LEU A 6 16.43 -3.60 -13.17
CA LEU A 6 17.58 -3.13 -13.96
C LEU A 6 17.47 -1.65 -14.33
N PHE A 7 16.28 -1.15 -14.66
CA PHE A 7 16.12 0.26 -15.04
C PHE A 7 16.06 1.21 -13.85
N LEU A 8 15.45 0.79 -12.73
CA LEU A 8 15.16 1.70 -11.62
C LEU A 8 16.26 1.68 -10.55
N VAL A 9 16.83 0.51 -10.25
CA VAL A 9 17.82 0.37 -9.16
C VAL A 9 19.22 0.80 -9.59
N ASP A 10 19.61 0.57 -10.86
CA ASP A 10 20.94 0.95 -11.35
C ASP A 10 21.05 2.47 -11.65
N ARG A 11 19.94 3.15 -11.93
CA ARG A 11 19.93 4.59 -12.27
C ARG A 11 19.61 5.52 -11.09
N PHE A 12 18.93 5.05 -10.05
CA PHE A 12 18.48 5.90 -8.96
C PHE A 12 19.00 5.43 -7.59
N LYS A 13 19.25 6.39 -6.70
CA LYS A 13 19.66 6.08 -5.32
C LYS A 13 18.49 5.39 -4.60
N ARG A 14 18.78 4.27 -3.91
CA ARG A 14 17.78 3.46 -3.18
C ARG A 14 16.88 4.30 -2.26
N LYS A 15 17.48 5.20 -1.46
CA LYS A 15 16.75 6.12 -0.56
C LYS A 15 15.72 6.98 -1.30
N THR A 16 16.07 7.45 -2.50
CA THR A 16 15.20 8.27 -3.34
C THR A 16 14.00 7.46 -3.85
N ILE A 17 14.24 6.23 -4.30
CA ILE A 17 13.17 5.31 -4.75
C ILE A 17 12.19 5.02 -3.60
N ILE A 18 12.70 4.80 -2.38
CA ILE A 18 11.86 4.54 -1.20
C ILE A 18 10.97 5.75 -0.88
N ILE A 19 11.56 6.95 -0.81
CA ILE A 19 10.81 8.17 -0.45
C ILE A 19 9.74 8.48 -1.50
N TYR A 20 10.09 8.46 -2.80
CA TYR A 20 9.11 8.71 -3.85
C TYR A 20 8.06 7.61 -3.94
N GLY A 21 8.44 6.34 -3.73
CA GLY A 21 7.49 5.23 -3.67
C GLY A 21 6.44 5.44 -2.58
N PHE A 22 6.86 5.78 -1.35
CA PHE A 22 5.93 6.10 -0.27
C PHE A 22 5.11 7.36 -0.53
N ALA A 23 5.71 8.41 -1.10
CA ALA A 23 5.00 9.64 -1.43
C ALA A 23 3.86 9.39 -2.44
N ILE A 24 4.15 8.69 -3.55
CA ILE A 24 3.14 8.37 -4.57
C ILE A 24 2.05 7.47 -3.98
N MET A 25 2.42 6.44 -3.22
CA MET A 25 1.45 5.56 -2.55
C MET A 25 0.55 6.31 -1.56
N ALA A 26 1.10 7.26 -0.80
CA ALA A 26 0.33 8.09 0.12
C ALA A 26 -0.64 9.01 -0.64
N THR A 27 -0.17 9.66 -1.72
CA THR A 27 -1.02 10.50 -2.57
C THR A 27 -2.15 9.70 -3.21
N LEU A 28 -1.86 8.50 -3.72
CA LEU A 28 -2.90 7.62 -4.30
C LEU A 28 -3.94 7.20 -3.26
N HIS A 29 -3.54 6.89 -2.02
CA HIS A 29 -4.51 6.62 -0.94
C HIS A 29 -5.41 7.82 -0.64
N LEU A 30 -4.85 9.03 -0.61
CA LEU A 30 -5.64 10.25 -0.41
C LEU A 30 -6.63 10.49 -1.55
N ILE A 31 -6.23 10.22 -2.80
CA ILE A 31 -7.11 10.30 -3.97
C ILE A 31 -8.23 9.26 -3.88
N ILE A 32 -7.91 8.01 -3.52
CA ILE A 32 -8.91 6.96 -3.33
C ILE A 32 -9.92 7.37 -2.25
N ALA A 33 -9.46 7.91 -1.12
CA ALA A 33 -10.34 8.40 -0.06
C ALA A 33 -11.23 9.56 -0.52
N ALA A 34 -10.68 10.52 -1.28
CA ALA A 34 -11.44 11.64 -1.84
C ALA A 34 -12.49 11.18 -2.87
N VAL A 35 -12.15 10.23 -3.73
CA VAL A 35 -13.07 9.62 -4.71
C VAL A 35 -14.17 8.83 -4.01
N ASP A 36 -13.82 8.06 -2.97
CA ASP A 36 -14.78 7.34 -2.16
C ASP A 36 -15.80 8.27 -1.47
N TYR A 37 -15.34 9.45 -1.04
CA TYR A 37 -16.17 10.48 -0.42
C TYR A 37 -17.09 11.23 -1.40
N THR A 38 -16.60 11.52 -2.61
CA THR A 38 -17.27 12.44 -3.55
C THR A 38 -18.19 11.77 -4.56
N LEU A 39 -17.86 10.56 -5.04
CA LEU A 39 -18.65 9.87 -6.05
C LEU A 39 -19.72 8.96 -5.44
N VAL A 40 -20.82 8.75 -6.18
CA VAL A 40 -21.91 7.83 -5.82
C VAL A 40 -22.34 7.08 -7.09
N GLY A 41 -22.78 5.82 -6.95
CA GLY A 41 -23.24 4.97 -8.06
C GLY A 41 -22.12 4.18 -8.74
N ASP A 42 -22.40 3.59 -9.90
CA ASP A 42 -21.51 2.62 -10.58
C ASP A 42 -20.15 3.21 -10.97
N LEU A 43 -20.11 4.52 -11.28
CA LEU A 43 -18.88 5.23 -11.60
C LEU A 43 -17.87 5.23 -10.43
N LYS A 44 -18.35 5.23 -9.18
CA LYS A 44 -17.51 5.13 -7.98
C LYS A 44 -16.76 3.80 -7.95
N ALA A 45 -17.48 2.70 -8.16
CA ALA A 45 -16.91 1.36 -8.07
C ALA A 45 -15.80 1.16 -9.12
N THR A 46 -16.05 1.59 -10.36
CA THR A 46 -15.04 1.54 -11.43
C THR A 46 -13.83 2.43 -11.12
N ALA A 47 -14.04 3.66 -10.64
CA ALA A 47 -12.95 4.58 -10.32
C ALA A 47 -12.06 4.05 -9.17
N ILE A 48 -12.65 3.55 -8.09
CA ILE A 48 -11.92 2.96 -6.96
C ILE A 48 -11.14 1.72 -7.42
N TRP A 49 -11.74 0.88 -8.26
CA TRP A 49 -11.07 -0.31 -8.78
C TRP A 49 -9.83 0.04 -9.62
N LEU A 50 -9.95 1.00 -10.53
CA LEU A 50 -8.84 1.46 -11.37
C LEU A 50 -7.73 2.12 -10.52
N LEU A 51 -8.09 2.95 -9.55
CA LEU A 51 -7.14 3.58 -8.65
C LEU A 51 -6.46 2.55 -7.74
N GLY A 52 -7.19 1.54 -7.27
CA GLY A 52 -6.65 0.41 -6.52
C GLY A 52 -5.65 -0.41 -7.34
N ALA A 53 -5.98 -0.70 -8.61
CA ALA A 53 -5.07 -1.39 -9.52
C ALA A 53 -3.80 -0.57 -9.78
N LEU A 54 -3.92 0.75 -9.98
CA LEU A 54 -2.78 1.65 -10.10
C LEU A 54 -1.93 1.68 -8.83
N PHE A 55 -2.56 1.77 -7.67
CA PHE A 55 -1.90 1.72 -6.37
C PHE A 55 -1.08 0.44 -6.20
N VAL A 56 -1.68 -0.73 -6.47
CA VAL A 56 -0.97 -2.02 -6.41
C VAL A 56 0.16 -2.07 -7.41
N GLY A 57 -0.04 -1.56 -8.63
CA GLY A 57 1.00 -1.47 -9.64
C GLY A 57 2.22 -0.65 -9.19
N VAL A 58 1.99 0.53 -8.61
CA VAL A 58 3.05 1.38 -8.04
C VAL A 58 3.72 0.73 -6.82
N MET A 59 2.94 0.11 -5.94
CA MET A 59 3.46 -0.57 -4.75
C MET A 59 4.39 -1.72 -5.14
N GLN A 60 3.98 -2.57 -6.09
CA GLN A 60 4.79 -3.68 -6.60
C GLN A 60 6.00 -3.17 -7.40
N GLY A 61 5.81 -2.08 -8.14
CA GLY A 61 6.84 -1.40 -8.93
C GLY A 61 7.97 -0.75 -8.11
N SER A 62 7.71 -0.41 -6.86
CA SER A 62 8.65 0.27 -5.97
C SER A 62 9.05 -0.60 -4.78
N MET A 63 8.16 -0.75 -3.81
CA MET A 63 8.38 -1.49 -2.57
C MET A 63 8.60 -2.98 -2.79
N GLY A 64 7.92 -3.55 -3.79
CA GLY A 64 8.07 -4.96 -4.16
C GLY A 64 9.50 -5.34 -4.56
N PHE A 65 10.30 -4.40 -5.05
CA PHE A 65 11.69 -4.65 -5.45
C PHE A 65 12.70 -4.10 -4.44
N ILE A 66 12.56 -2.82 -4.07
CA ILE A 66 13.61 -2.11 -3.32
C ILE A 66 13.79 -2.67 -1.90
N THR A 67 12.71 -3.16 -1.28
CA THR A 67 12.73 -3.68 0.10
C THR A 67 13.68 -4.88 0.22
N TRP A 68 13.58 -5.83 -0.70
CA TRP A 68 14.41 -7.04 -0.67
C TRP A 68 15.87 -6.75 -1.00
N VAL A 69 16.12 -5.84 -1.96
CA VAL A 69 17.48 -5.41 -2.31
C VAL A 69 18.15 -4.73 -1.12
N VAL A 70 17.46 -3.77 -0.49
CA VAL A 70 18.01 -3.03 0.66
C VAL A 70 18.24 -3.95 1.85
N LEU A 71 17.35 -4.89 2.14
CA LEU A 71 17.57 -5.88 3.21
C LEU A 71 18.84 -6.73 2.95
N ALA A 72 19.09 -7.13 1.69
CA ALA A 72 20.27 -7.90 1.33
C ALA A 72 21.57 -7.07 1.40
N GLU A 73 21.51 -5.78 1.08
CA GLU A 73 22.62 -4.81 1.15
C GLU A 73 22.92 -4.36 2.60
N LEU A 74 21.90 -4.28 3.45
CA LEU A 74 22.01 -3.77 4.82
C LEU A 74 22.72 -4.74 5.76
N PHE A 75 22.53 -6.05 5.57
CA PHE A 75 23.05 -7.06 6.48
C PHE A 75 24.40 -7.64 6.04
N PRO A 76 25.40 -7.72 6.96
CA PRO A 76 26.69 -8.35 6.68
C PRO A 76 26.55 -9.81 6.27
N LEU A 77 27.40 -10.28 5.35
CA LEU A 77 27.38 -11.65 4.81
C LEU A 77 27.31 -12.74 5.88
N LYS A 78 28.00 -12.55 7.01
CA LYS A 78 28.09 -13.54 8.09
C LYS A 78 26.77 -13.79 8.82
N PHE A 79 25.89 -12.79 8.91
CA PHE A 79 24.63 -12.86 9.66
C PHE A 79 23.39 -12.70 8.79
N ARG A 80 23.56 -12.53 7.47
CA ARG A 80 22.47 -12.25 6.54
C ARG A 80 21.30 -13.23 6.66
N GLY A 81 21.59 -14.54 6.78
CA GLY A 81 20.54 -15.55 6.91
C GLY A 81 19.64 -15.32 8.13
N LEU A 82 20.24 -15.11 9.30
CA LEU A 82 19.50 -14.85 10.54
C LEU A 82 18.75 -13.51 10.49
N SER A 83 19.42 -12.44 10.06
CA SER A 83 18.82 -11.10 10.00
C SER A 83 17.66 -11.02 8.99
N MET A 84 17.78 -11.70 7.84
CA MET A 84 16.69 -11.81 6.87
C MET A 84 15.51 -12.60 7.46
N GLY A 85 15.77 -13.70 8.14
CA GLY A 85 14.74 -14.50 8.81
C GLY A 85 13.94 -13.70 9.84
N ILE A 86 14.63 -12.96 10.71
CA ILE A 86 13.99 -12.09 11.71
C ILE A 86 13.15 -10.99 11.04
N SER A 87 13.69 -10.35 9.99
CA SER A 87 12.99 -9.28 9.27
C SER A 87 11.70 -9.79 8.62
N VAL A 88 11.76 -10.94 7.96
CA VAL A 88 10.60 -11.58 7.31
C VAL A 88 9.59 -12.06 8.36
N PHE A 89 10.04 -12.57 9.50
CA PHE A 89 9.15 -12.94 10.61
C PHE A 89 8.31 -11.76 11.10
N PHE A 90 8.94 -10.61 11.38
CA PHE A 90 8.20 -9.41 11.79
C PHE A 90 7.32 -8.86 10.66
N MET A 91 7.75 -8.94 9.40
CA MET A 91 6.92 -8.58 8.24
C MET A 91 5.64 -9.40 8.21
N TRP A 92 5.72 -10.71 8.43
CA TRP A 92 4.55 -11.59 8.47
C TRP A 92 3.65 -11.33 9.68
N ILE A 93 4.22 -11.06 10.85
CA ILE A 93 3.41 -10.65 12.02
C ILE A 93 2.63 -9.38 11.71
N MET A 94 3.28 -8.36 11.16
CA MET A 94 2.59 -7.11 10.81
C MET A 94 1.53 -7.32 9.74
N ASN A 95 1.79 -8.19 8.76
CA ASN A 95 0.78 -8.57 7.77
C ASN A 95 -0.46 -9.21 8.43
N ALA A 96 -0.25 -10.15 9.37
CA ALA A 96 -1.34 -10.78 10.12
C ALA A 96 -2.12 -9.78 10.97
N VAL A 97 -1.42 -8.88 11.67
CA VAL A 97 -2.03 -7.82 12.48
C VAL A 97 -2.89 -6.90 11.61
N VAL A 98 -2.36 -6.42 10.47
CA VAL A 98 -3.12 -5.55 9.55
C VAL A 98 -4.32 -6.29 8.97
N SER A 99 -4.15 -7.54 8.55
CA SER A 99 -5.24 -8.35 7.98
C SER A 99 -6.37 -8.61 8.99
N TYR A 100 -6.04 -8.74 10.27
CA TYR A 100 -7.03 -8.89 11.34
C TYR A 100 -7.68 -7.56 11.74
N LEU A 101 -6.89 -6.50 11.88
CA LEU A 101 -7.38 -5.18 12.30
C LEU A 101 -8.21 -4.49 11.23
N PHE A 102 -7.90 -4.69 9.94
CA PHE A 102 -8.56 -3.97 8.86
C PHE A 102 -10.08 -4.20 8.81
N PRO A 103 -10.60 -5.45 8.82
CA PRO A 103 -12.04 -5.69 8.91
C PRO A 103 -12.67 -5.16 10.20
N LEU A 104 -11.95 -5.24 11.33
CA LEU A 104 -12.44 -4.77 12.63
C LEU A 104 -12.60 -3.24 12.66
N LEU A 105 -11.63 -2.53 12.08
CA LEU A 105 -11.67 -1.09 11.87
C LEU A 105 -12.80 -0.73 10.91
N GLN A 106 -12.94 -1.45 9.80
CA GLN A 106 -14.01 -1.22 8.83
C GLN A 106 -15.41 -1.49 9.41
N ALA A 107 -15.55 -2.45 10.32
CA ALA A 107 -16.82 -2.71 11.00
C ALA A 107 -17.18 -1.61 12.01
N LYS A 108 -16.20 -1.08 12.75
CA LYS A 108 -16.43 -0.04 13.79
C LYS A 108 -16.51 1.38 13.23
N LEU A 109 -15.67 1.71 12.24
CA LEU A 109 -15.61 3.02 11.59
C LEU A 109 -16.50 3.10 10.33
N GLY A 110 -17.12 1.97 9.95
CA GLY A 110 -17.71 1.80 8.61
C GLY A 110 -16.66 1.93 7.50
N PRO A 111 -17.10 1.95 6.23
CA PRO A 111 -16.24 2.34 5.11
C PRO A 111 -15.94 3.86 5.16
N TRP A 112 -15.54 4.47 6.28
CA TRP A 112 -15.55 5.94 6.50
C TRP A 112 -16.91 6.64 6.27
N ALA A 113 -17.89 5.94 5.69
CA ALA A 113 -19.22 6.38 5.30
C ALA A 113 -20.27 6.14 6.39
N SER A 114 -19.99 5.31 7.42
CA SER A 114 -20.92 5.17 8.55
C SER A 114 -20.86 6.36 9.53
N LEU A 115 -19.82 7.21 9.44
CA LEU A 115 -19.81 8.52 10.09
C LEU A 115 -20.87 9.47 9.49
N LEU A 116 -21.47 9.09 8.35
CA LEU A 116 -22.54 9.80 7.64
C LEU A 116 -23.86 9.00 7.59
N TYR A 117 -24.19 8.22 8.62
CA TYR A 117 -25.59 7.83 8.91
C TYR A 117 -26.48 9.04 9.29
N LEU A 118 -25.95 10.27 9.20
CA LEU A 118 -26.67 11.55 9.13
C LEU A 118 -27.04 11.96 7.70
N ARG A 119 -26.97 11.08 6.70
CA ARG A 119 -27.71 11.32 5.45
C ARG A 119 -29.17 10.93 5.72
N PRO A 120 -30.12 11.89 5.81
CA PRO A 120 -31.52 11.55 6.02
C PRO A 120 -31.98 10.61 4.90
N PRO A 121 -32.92 9.69 5.20
CA PRO A 121 -33.47 8.81 4.19
C PRO A 121 -34.05 9.68 3.08
N LEU A 122 -33.49 9.55 1.87
CA LEU A 122 -34.17 10.04 0.68
C LEU A 122 -35.42 9.18 0.54
N THR A 123 -36.52 9.73 1.04
CA THR A 123 -37.88 9.33 0.73
C THR A 123 -38.11 9.64 -0.74
N ILE A 124 -37.95 8.64 -1.60
CA ILE A 124 -38.86 8.33 -2.73
C ILE A 124 -38.90 6.82 -2.85
#